data_AF-A0A535NWS2-F1
#
_entry.id   AF-A0A535NWS2-F1
#
_cell.length_a   1.000
_cell.length_b   1.000
_cell.length_c   1.000
_cell.angle_alpha   90.00
_cell.angle_beta   90.00
_cell.angle_gamma   90.00
#
_symmetry.space_group_name_H-M   'P 1'
#
loop_
_entity.id
_entity.type
_entity.pdbx_description
1 polymer ?
#
loop_
_entity_poly.entity_id
_entity_poly.type
_entity_poly.pdbx_seq_one_letter_code
_entity_poly.pdbx_strand_id
1 'polypeptide(L)'
;MSTFGNLLAFSPELWLLAGAVVVFLLARFAPGTTTTVALVALVGALLALATQFKETITILDGAFTLDGFAVVVDVVLLVAAGLAVLASKADVLPGESPAAAVPGFFLLATLGALLAASAAEMVSVFLSLELVAVNL
;
A
#
# COMPACT_ATOMS: atom_id res chain seq x y z
N MET A 1 9.58 4.54 -24.27
CA MET A 1 8.14 4.65 -23.95
C MET A 1 7.97 5.80 -22.96
N SER A 2 7.03 6.72 -23.19
CA SER A 2 6.90 7.96 -22.41
C SER A 2 6.71 7.69 -20.92
N THR A 3 7.35 8.48 -20.06
CA THR A 3 7.34 8.42 -18.58
C THR A 3 5.98 8.12 -17.94
N PHE A 4 4.86 8.56 -18.55
CA PHE A 4 3.50 8.28 -18.10
C PHE A 4 3.05 6.81 -18.21
N GLY A 5 3.54 6.06 -19.20
CA GLY A 5 3.23 4.63 -19.34
C GLY A 5 3.82 3.80 -18.20
N ASN A 6 4.95 4.24 -17.64
CA ASN A 6 5.59 3.60 -16.48
C ASN A 6 4.86 3.89 -15.16
N LEU A 7 4.12 5.00 -15.05
CA LEU A 7 3.44 5.34 -13.80
C LEU A 7 2.24 4.44 -13.52
N LEU A 8 1.55 3.98 -14.58
CA LEU A 8 0.43 3.05 -14.47
C LEU A 8 0.87 1.64 -14.02
N ALA A 9 2.17 1.32 -14.15
CA ALA A 9 2.73 0.11 -13.58
C ALA A 9 2.73 0.14 -12.03
N PHE A 10 2.71 1.33 -11.42
CA PHE A 10 2.53 1.51 -9.97
C PHE A 10 1.06 1.67 -9.56
N SER A 11 0.12 1.12 -10.32
CA SER A 11 -1.31 1.33 -10.03
C SER A 11 -1.74 0.86 -8.63
N PRO A 12 -1.30 -0.29 -8.09
CA PRO A 12 -1.61 -0.67 -6.70
C PRO A 12 -1.06 0.35 -5.68
N GLU A 13 0.19 0.77 -5.86
CA GLU A 13 0.89 1.71 -4.99
C GLU A 13 0.22 3.08 -4.96
N LEU A 14 -0.24 3.56 -6.12
CA LEU A 14 -0.98 4.82 -6.22
C LEU A 14 -2.32 4.75 -5.48
N TRP A 15 -3.01 3.61 -5.48
CA TRP A 15 -4.22 3.41 -4.68
C TRP A 15 -3.93 3.47 -3.19
N LEU A 16 -2.85 2.83 -2.73
CA LEU A 16 -2.44 2.88 -1.32
C LEU A 16 -2.05 4.28 -0.88
N LEU A 17 -1.27 4.99 -1.70
CA LEU A 17 -0.85 6.37 -1.42
C LEU A 17 -2.05 7.31 -1.37
N ALA A 18 -2.94 7.26 -2.37
CA ALA A 18 -4.14 8.07 -2.40
C ALA A 18 -5.05 7.76 -1.20
N GLY A 19 -5.23 6.47 -0.89
CA GLY A 19 -5.97 6.01 0.28
C GLY A 19 -5.40 6.58 1.58
N ALA A 20 -4.08 6.53 1.77
CA ALA A 20 -3.41 7.05 2.96
C ALA A 20 -3.64 8.55 3.11
N VAL A 21 -3.48 9.34 2.04
CA VAL A 21 -3.74 10.78 2.04
C VAL A 21 -5.18 11.08 2.45
N VAL A 22 -6.16 10.38 1.86
CA VAL A 22 -7.58 10.55 2.21
C VAL A 22 -7.84 10.17 3.66
N VAL A 23 -7.26 9.07 4.14
CA VAL A 23 -7.37 8.64 5.55
C VAL A 23 -6.83 9.70 6.49
N PHE A 24 -5.66 10.28 6.23
CA PHE A 24 -5.08 11.32 7.09
C PHE A 24 -5.93 12.60 7.12
N LEU A 25 -6.51 12.98 5.99
CA LEU A 25 -7.47 14.10 5.95
C LEU A 25 -8.71 13.77 6.79
N LEU A 26 -9.31 12.60 6.60
CA LEU A 26 -10.51 12.17 7.33
C LEU A 26 -10.26 11.91 8.80
N ALA A 27 -9.04 11.56 9.21
CA ALA A 27 -8.69 11.42 10.63
C ALA A 27 -8.99 12.71 11.41
N ARG A 28 -8.91 13.87 10.76
CA ARG A 28 -9.30 15.16 11.37
C ARG A 28 -10.79 15.47 11.26
N PHE A 29 -11.41 15.21 10.11
CA PHE A 29 -12.77 15.70 9.82
C PHE A 29 -13.88 14.68 10.05
N ALA A 30 -13.60 13.39 9.93
CA ALA A 30 -14.55 12.28 10.02
C ALA A 30 -13.88 10.99 10.53
N PRO A 31 -13.39 10.96 11.79
CA PRO A 31 -12.52 9.90 12.31
C PRO A 31 -13.16 8.50 12.27
N GLY A 32 -14.49 8.39 12.31
CA GLY A 32 -15.19 7.10 12.26
C GLY A 32 -15.17 6.40 10.88
N THR A 33 -14.67 7.07 9.83
CA THR A 33 -14.71 6.57 8.44
C THR A 33 -13.36 6.06 7.94
N THR A 34 -12.27 6.30 8.68
CA THR A 34 -10.90 6.06 8.21
C THR A 34 -10.61 4.58 7.94
N THR A 35 -11.09 3.67 8.78
CA THR A 35 -10.94 2.23 8.55
C THR A 35 -11.64 1.77 7.27
N THR A 36 -12.87 2.24 7.03
CA THR A 36 -13.63 1.88 5.82
C THR A 36 -12.91 2.36 4.56
N VAL A 37 -12.41 3.60 4.58
CA VAL A 37 -11.66 4.16 3.45
C VAL A 37 -10.36 3.39 3.22
N ALA A 38 -9.66 2.99 4.27
CA ALA A 38 -8.45 2.18 4.14
C ALA A 38 -8.74 0.82 3.49
N LEU A 39 -9.82 0.14 3.89
CA LEU A 39 -10.23 -1.12 3.28
C LEU A 39 -10.63 -0.94 1.81
N VAL A 40 -11.32 0.15 1.47
CA VAL A 40 -11.65 0.47 0.07
C VAL A 40 -10.38 0.70 -0.75
N ALA A 41 -9.38 1.41 -0.21
CA ALA A 41 -8.10 1.61 -0.89
C ALA A 41 -7.35 0.30 -1.12
N LEU A 42 -7.35 -0.61 -0.13
CA LEU A 42 -6.74 -1.95 -0.26
C LEU A 42 -7.45 -2.79 -1.32
N VAL A 43 -8.79 -2.77 -1.36
CA VAL A 43 -9.56 -3.44 -2.42
C VAL A 43 -9.27 -2.83 -3.79
N GLY A 44 -9.18 -1.50 -3.88
CA GLY A 44 -8.78 -0.79 -5.10
C GLY A 44 -7.40 -1.21 -5.59
N ALA A 45 -6.42 -1.33 -4.68
CA ALA A 45 -5.08 -1.80 -4.99
C ALA A 45 -5.07 -3.25 -5.47
N LEU A 46 -5.83 -4.16 -4.83
CA LEU A 46 -5.98 -5.55 -5.29
C LEU A 46 -6.59 -5.64 -6.69
N LEU A 47 -7.63 -4.86 -6.96
CA LEU A 47 -8.26 -4.84 -8.29
C LEU A 47 -7.31 -4.25 -9.35
N ALA A 48 -6.51 -3.25 -8.99
CA ALA A 48 -5.49 -2.70 -9.87
C ALA A 48 -4.41 -3.73 -10.20
N LEU A 49 -3.93 -4.45 -9.18
CA LEU A 49 -2.93 -5.52 -9.33
C LEU A 49 -3.42 -6.65 -10.25
N ALA A 50 -4.71 -6.99 -10.18
CA ALA A 50 -5.32 -7.99 -11.05
C ALA A 50 -5.19 -7.67 -12.55
N THR A 51 -4.98 -6.40 -12.92
CA THR A 51 -4.78 -5.99 -14.32
C THR A 51 -3.34 -6.21 -14.82
N GLN A 52 -2.39 -6.51 -13.93
CA GLN A 52 -0.95 -6.50 -14.21
C GLN A 52 -0.31 -7.89 -14.44
N PHE A 53 -1.09 -8.98 -14.40
CA PHE A 53 -0.61 -10.37 -14.51
C PHE A 53 0.03 -10.81 -15.85
N LYS A 54 0.21 -9.92 -16.83
CA LYS A 54 0.42 -10.33 -18.24
C LYS A 54 1.87 -10.33 -18.72
N GLU A 55 2.72 -9.42 -18.25
CA GLU A 55 4.10 -9.29 -18.73
C GLU A 55 5.03 -8.78 -17.61
N THR A 56 6.31 -9.16 -17.66
CA THR A 56 7.32 -8.58 -16.78
C THR A 56 7.62 -7.15 -17.24
N ILE A 57 7.48 -6.19 -16.33
CA ILE A 57 7.68 -4.77 -16.62
C ILE A 57 8.86 -4.25 -15.80
N THR A 58 9.83 -3.65 -16.47
CA THR A 58 10.91 -2.90 -15.81
C THR A 58 10.53 -1.43 -15.74
N ILE A 59 10.68 -0.85 -14.56
CA ILE A 59 10.23 0.51 -14.24
C ILE A 59 11.41 1.33 -13.74
N LEU A 60 11.42 2.63 -14.05
CA LEU A 60 12.48 3.58 -13.67
C LEU A 60 13.89 3.07 -13.98
N ASP A 61 14.12 2.70 -15.25
CA ASP A 61 15.42 2.22 -15.74
C ASP A 61 15.96 0.99 -14.99
N GLY A 62 15.04 0.12 -14.53
CA GLY A 62 15.39 -1.12 -13.83
C GLY A 62 15.49 -0.99 -12.31
N ALA A 63 15.15 0.17 -11.74
CA ALA A 63 15.06 0.31 -10.27
C ALA A 63 13.98 -0.58 -9.65
N PHE A 64 12.91 -0.86 -10.41
CA PHE A 64 11.86 -1.82 -10.05
C PHE A 64 11.59 -2.79 -11.19
N THR A 65 11.34 -4.04 -10.84
CA THR A 65 10.97 -5.10 -11.77
C THR A 65 9.69 -5.75 -11.26
N LEU A 66 8.59 -5.53 -11.98
CA LEU A 66 7.30 -6.16 -11.70
C LEU A 66 7.23 -7.47 -12.49
N ASP A 67 7.43 -8.58 -11.81
CA ASP A 67 7.35 -9.93 -12.38
C ASP A 67 6.28 -10.78 -11.66
N GLY A 68 6.15 -12.06 -12.06
CA GLY A 68 5.18 -12.95 -11.44
C GLY A 68 5.43 -13.22 -9.96
N PHE A 69 6.68 -13.09 -9.48
CA PHE A 69 7.00 -13.20 -8.06
C PHE A 69 6.48 -11.98 -7.30
N ALA A 70 6.80 -10.77 -7.76
CA ALA A 70 6.35 -9.53 -7.13
C ALA A 70 4.83 -9.49 -7.03
N VAL A 71 4.11 -9.83 -8.11
CA VAL A 71 2.65 -9.85 -8.11
C VAL A 71 2.08 -10.83 -7.07
N VAL A 72 2.64 -12.02 -6.92
CA VAL A 72 2.17 -12.99 -5.92
C VAL A 72 2.44 -12.51 -4.50
N VAL A 73 3.62 -11.94 -4.25
CA VAL A 73 3.98 -11.37 -2.95
C VAL A 73 3.05 -10.19 -2.60
N ASP A 74 2.78 -9.33 -3.57
CA ASP A 74 1.89 -8.17 -3.40
C ASP A 74 0.46 -8.58 -3.03
N VAL A 75 -0.07 -9.66 -3.62
CA VAL A 75 -1.37 -10.22 -3.21
C VAL A 75 -1.35 -10.63 -1.74
N VAL A 76 -0.29 -11.33 -1.30
CA VAL A 76 -0.16 -11.76 0.09
C VAL A 76 -0.07 -10.56 1.03
N LEU A 77 0.74 -9.56 0.68
CA LEU A 77 0.92 -8.33 1.46
C LEU A 77 -0.38 -7.53 1.57
N LEU A 78 -1.11 -7.34 0.48
CA LEU A 78 -2.40 -6.62 0.48
C LEU A 78 -3.46 -7.32 1.33
N VAL A 79 -3.53 -8.66 1.27
CA VAL A 79 -4.43 -9.45 2.13
C VAL A 79 -4.03 -9.34 3.59
N ALA A 80 -2.73 -9.47 3.89
CA ALA A 80 -2.21 -9.33 5.25
C ALA A 80 -2.49 -7.95 5.83
N ALA A 81 -2.31 -6.89 5.03
CA ALA A 81 -2.63 -5.51 5.43
C ALA A 81 -4.13 -5.33 5.74
N GLY A 82 -5.01 -5.89 4.92
CA GLY A 82 -6.46 -5.87 5.17
C GLY A 82 -6.83 -6.55 6.49
N LEU A 83 -6.24 -7.71 6.77
CA LEU A 83 -6.42 -8.42 8.04
C LEU A 83 -5.86 -7.61 9.22
N ALA A 84 -4.68 -7.00 9.08
CA ALA A 84 -4.07 -6.17 10.12
C ALA A 84 -4.92 -4.94 10.46
N VAL A 85 -5.48 -4.25 9.45
CA VAL A 85 -6.40 -3.12 9.65
C VAL A 85 -7.68 -3.56 10.37
N LEU A 86 -8.25 -4.72 10.01
CA LEU A 86 -9.43 -5.27 10.69
C LEU A 86 -9.12 -5.67 12.14
N ALA A 87 -7.98 -6.31 12.37
CA ALA A 87 -7.53 -6.71 13.70
C ALA A 87 -7.30 -5.48 14.59
N SER A 88 -6.64 -4.44 14.06
CA SER A 88 -6.42 -3.17 14.78
C SER A 88 -7.73 -2.51 15.22
N LYS A 89 -8.79 -2.57 14.40
CA LYS A 89 -10.12 -2.09 14.78
C LYS A 89 -10.76 -2.93 15.89
N ALA A 90 -10.53 -4.25 15.88
CA ALA A 90 -11.11 -5.19 16.84
C ALA A 90 -10.42 -5.15 18.21
N ASP A 91 -9.16 -4.72 18.26
CA ASP A 91 -8.32 -4.67 19.47
C ASP A 91 -8.59 -3.43 20.36
N VAL A 92 -9.52 -2.57 19.97
CA VAL A 92 -9.87 -1.35 20.72
C VAL A 92 -10.63 -1.71 21.99
N LEU A 93 -10.03 -1.42 23.15
CA LEU A 93 -10.64 -1.70 24.45
C LEU A 93 -11.82 -0.77 24.77
N PRO A 94 -12.77 -1.21 25.61
CA PRO A 94 -13.87 -0.36 26.08
C PRO A 94 -13.34 0.91 26.78
N GLY A 95 -13.67 2.08 26.23
CA GLY A 95 -13.23 3.38 26.76
C GLY A 95 -11.98 3.96 26.08
N GLU A 96 -11.33 3.21 25.21
CA GLU A 96 -10.24 3.72 24.38
C GLU A 96 -10.78 4.40 23.12
N SER A 97 -10.18 5.53 22.74
CA SER A 97 -10.47 6.17 21.46
C SER A 97 -9.36 5.80 20.48
N PRO A 98 -9.65 4.96 19.46
CA PRO A 98 -8.63 4.55 18.52
C PRO A 98 -8.11 5.77 17.76
N ALA A 99 -6.80 5.86 17.63
CA ALA A 99 -6.18 6.92 16.85
C ALA A 99 -6.63 6.80 15.38
N ALA A 100 -7.46 7.75 14.93
CA ALA A 100 -8.13 7.68 13.63
C ALA A 100 -7.17 7.65 12.43
N ALA A 101 -5.92 8.07 12.62
CA ALA A 101 -4.87 8.06 11.61
C ALA A 101 -4.19 6.69 11.42
N VAL A 102 -4.36 5.75 12.36
CA VAL A 102 -3.70 4.42 12.35
C VAL A 102 -3.88 3.67 11.02
N PRO A 103 -5.08 3.59 10.41
CA PRO A 103 -5.25 2.92 9.13
C PRO A 103 -4.41 3.55 7.99
N GLY A 104 -4.10 4.85 8.06
CA GLY A 104 -3.28 5.54 7.08
C GLY A 104 -1.81 5.09 7.14
N PHE A 105 -1.29 4.89 8.36
CA PHE A 105 0.05 4.35 8.55
C PHE A 105 0.16 2.91 8.04
N PHE A 106 -0.85 2.06 8.27
CA PHE A 106 -0.90 0.72 7.67
C PHE A 106 -0.85 0.75 6.14
N LEU A 107 -1.55 1.68 5.50
CA LEU A 107 -1.50 1.83 4.03
C LEU A 107 -0.10 2.25 3.55
N LEU A 108 0.56 3.18 4.23
CA LEU A 108 1.92 3.61 3.88
C LEU A 108 2.97 2.52 4.13
N ALA A 109 2.85 1.77 5.24
CA ALA A 109 3.70 0.62 5.49
C ALA A 109 3.51 -0.45 4.41
N THR A 110 2.26 -0.70 4.00
CA THR A 110 1.96 -1.66 2.92
C THR A 110 2.53 -1.17 1.58
N LEU A 111 2.43 0.13 1.28
CA LEU A 111 3.05 0.74 0.11
C LEU A 111 4.57 0.48 0.08
N GLY A 112 5.27 0.71 1.19
CA GLY A 112 6.69 0.39 1.30
C GLY A 112 6.97 -1.11 1.08
N ALA A 113 6.10 -1.99 1.58
CA ALA A 113 6.26 -3.43 1.42
C ALA A 113 6.08 -3.88 -0.05
N LEU A 114 5.10 -3.32 -0.79
CA LEU A 114 4.93 -3.62 -2.22
C LEU A 114 6.13 -3.13 -3.04
N LEU A 115 6.60 -1.90 -2.75
CA LEU A 115 7.80 -1.37 -3.40
C LEU A 115 9.04 -2.23 -3.11
N ALA A 116 9.17 -2.76 -1.90
CA ALA A 116 10.27 -3.66 -1.53
C ALA A 116 10.20 -5.00 -2.28
N ALA A 117 9.01 -5.53 -2.54
CA ALA A 117 8.80 -6.79 -3.26
C ALA A 117 9.23 -6.71 -4.73
N SER A 118 9.10 -5.52 -5.35
CA SER A 118 9.47 -5.27 -6.74
C SER A 118 10.81 -4.53 -6.91
N ALA A 119 11.49 -4.15 -5.83
CA ALA A 119 12.75 -3.43 -5.88
C ALA A 119 13.88 -4.30 -6.44
N ALA A 120 14.58 -3.77 -7.45
CA ALA A 120 15.67 -4.47 -8.15
C ALA A 120 17.04 -3.80 -7.97
N GLU A 121 17.12 -2.67 -7.25
CA GLU A 121 18.32 -1.87 -7.05
C GLU A 121 18.48 -1.52 -5.56
N MET A 122 19.72 -1.26 -5.10
CA MET A 122 19.97 -1.09 -3.65
C MET A 122 19.28 0.13 -3.06
N VAL A 123 19.18 1.24 -3.81
CA VAL A 123 18.52 2.45 -3.32
C VAL A 123 17.01 2.23 -3.24
N SER A 124 16.40 1.56 -4.23
CA SER A 124 14.97 1.26 -4.18
C SER A 124 14.63 0.28 -3.06
N VAL A 125 15.46 -0.73 -2.80
CA VAL A 125 15.30 -1.62 -1.64
C VAL A 125 15.38 -0.83 -0.33
N PHE A 126 16.42 -0.01 -0.15
CA PHE A 126 16.62 0.78 1.06
C PHE A 126 15.43 1.71 1.34
N LEU A 127 15.03 2.51 0.35
CA LEU A 127 13.93 3.47 0.50
C LEU A 127 12.61 2.77 0.82
N SER A 128 12.34 1.62 0.19
CA SER A 128 11.13 0.86 0.42
C SER A 128 11.07 0.32 1.84
N LEU A 129 12.19 -0.20 2.36
CA LEU A 129 12.27 -0.69 3.74
C LEU A 129 12.19 0.43 4.78
N GLU A 130 12.81 1.59 4.52
CA GLU A 130 12.67 2.76 5.39
C GLU A 130 11.22 3.26 5.43
N LEU A 131 10.52 3.23 4.30
CA LEU A 131 9.10 3.58 4.25
C LEU A 131 8.25 2.59 5.07
N VAL A 132 8.57 1.31 5.08
CA VAL A 132 7.94 0.34 6.00
C VAL A 132 8.23 0.70 7.45
N ALA A 133 9.51 0.91 7.77
CA ALA A 133 9.99 1.09 9.15
C ALA A 133 9.45 2.35 9.83
N VAL A 134 9.32 3.46 9.12
CA VAL A 134 8.84 4.72 9.71
C VAL A 134 7.32 4.74 9.99
N ASN A 135 6.57 3.81 9.40
CA ASN A 135 5.11 3.73 9.53
C ASN A 135 4.63 2.61 10.47
N LEU A 136 5.55 1.85 11.08
CA LEU A 136 5.30 0.81 12.08
C LEU A 136 5.77 1.26 13.47
#